data_AF-A0A7W0KAZ6-F1
#
_entry.id   AF-A0A7W0KAZ6-F1
#
_cell.length_a   1.000
_cell.length_b   1.000
_cell.length_c   1.000
_cell.angle_alpha   90.00
_cell.angle_beta   90.00
_cell.angle_gamma   90.00
#
_symmetry.space_group_name_H-M   'P 1'
#
loop_
_entity.id
_entity.type
_entity.pdbx_description
1 polymer ?
#
loop_
_entity_poly.entity_id
_entity_poly.type
_entity_poly.pdbx_seq_one_letter_code
_entity_poly.pdbx_strand_id
1 'polypeptide(L)'
;THWSYIGAFAERRMIAGLPLAMTPLRPYEDASAVLYSGVFTAASADDAHVVAGVLGIDYLFIGRVERRAYPQAVGAMSRTPDLFPMVFKNEAVTIFRVAPVDASVPANR
;
A
#
# COMPACT_ATOMS: atom_id res chain seq x y z
N THR A 1 14.93 -9.74 6.48
CA THR A 1 15.92 -9.73 5.38
C THR A 1 15.36 -10.05 3.99
N HIS A 2 14.04 -10.22 3.77
CA HIS A 2 13.49 -10.61 2.45
C HIS A 2 12.81 -9.47 1.64
N TRP A 3 12.79 -8.25 2.16
CA TRP A 3 12.13 -7.09 1.53
C TRP A 3 12.76 -6.67 0.20
N SER A 4 14.06 -6.89 0.03
CA SER A 4 14.83 -6.51 -1.15
C SER A 4 14.44 -7.26 -2.44
N TYR A 5 13.78 -8.42 -2.33
CA TYR A 5 13.34 -9.19 -3.49
C TYR A 5 12.05 -8.69 -4.13
N ILE A 6 11.24 -7.90 -3.41
CA ILE A 6 9.96 -7.41 -3.95
C ILE A 6 10.21 -6.44 -5.11
N GLY A 7 11.18 -5.53 -4.98
CA GLY A 7 11.55 -4.62 -6.07
C GLY A 7 12.14 -5.35 -7.29
N ALA A 8 12.88 -6.44 -7.06
CA ALA A 8 13.43 -7.27 -8.14
C ALA A 8 12.37 -8.16 -8.81
N PHE A 9 11.42 -8.72 -8.05
CA PHE A 9 10.33 -9.57 -8.55
C PHE A 9 9.24 -8.77 -9.26
N ALA A 10 8.95 -7.55 -8.79
CA ALA A 10 7.87 -6.75 -9.34
C ALA A 10 8.23 -6.05 -10.66
N GLU A 11 9.52 -6.01 -11.05
CA GLU A 11 10.06 -5.23 -12.20
C GLU A 11 9.48 -3.80 -12.29
N ARG A 12 8.98 -3.26 -11.17
CA ARG A 12 8.17 -2.04 -11.11
C ARG A 12 8.55 -1.19 -9.93
N ARG A 13 8.42 0.12 -10.16
CA ARG A 13 8.62 1.22 -9.21
C ARG A 13 7.94 0.92 -7.89
N MET A 14 8.72 0.45 -6.92
CA MET A 14 8.29 0.44 -5.53
C MET A 14 8.33 1.89 -5.05
N ILE A 15 7.20 2.46 -4.63
CA ILE A 15 7.17 3.86 -4.16
C ILE A 15 7.46 3.97 -2.66
N ALA A 16 7.25 2.90 -1.90
CA ALA A 16 7.47 2.84 -0.46
C ALA A 16 8.15 1.52 -0.08
N GLY A 17 9.21 1.61 0.72
CA GLY A 17 10.10 0.53 1.13
C GLY A 17 11.57 0.88 0.86
N LEU A 18 12.45 0.60 1.83
CA LEU A 18 13.86 1.00 1.79
C LEU A 18 14.57 0.36 0.57
N PRO A 19 15.01 1.16 -0.41
CA PRO A 19 15.63 0.62 -1.62
C PRO A 19 17.02 0.03 -1.33
N LEU A 20 17.47 -0.87 -2.21
CA LEU A 20 18.86 -1.35 -2.25
C LEU A 20 19.79 -0.19 -2.64
N ALA A 21 20.48 0.38 -1.65
CA ALA A 21 21.72 1.18 -1.63
C ALA A 21 22.04 2.27 -2.69
N MET A 22 21.30 2.42 -3.79
CA MET A 22 21.66 3.34 -4.90
C MET A 22 20.54 4.29 -5.34
N THR A 23 19.38 4.26 -4.68
CA THR A 23 18.26 5.17 -4.96
C THR A 23 18.25 6.31 -3.94
N PRO A 24 17.95 7.57 -4.32
CA PRO A 24 17.81 8.66 -3.35
C PRO A 24 16.83 8.27 -2.24
N LEU A 25 17.34 8.17 -1.01
CA LEU A 25 16.60 7.60 0.12
C LEU A 25 15.42 8.46 0.55
N ARG A 26 15.59 9.80 0.55
CA ARG A 26 14.58 10.73 1.08
C ARG A 26 13.19 10.60 0.45
N PRO A 27 13.03 10.63 -0.89
CA PRO A 27 11.71 10.44 -1.50
C PRO A 27 11.03 9.12 -1.11
N TYR A 28 11.80 8.06 -0.88
CA TYR A 28 11.28 6.76 -0.45
C TYR A 28 10.92 6.76 1.03
N GLU A 29 11.72 7.41 1.87
CA GLU A 29 11.43 7.60 3.30
C GLU A 29 10.17 8.42 3.48
N ASP A 30 10.02 9.52 2.75
CA ASP A 30 8.85 10.41 2.78
C ASP A 30 7.59 9.66 2.30
N ALA A 31 7.66 8.99 1.15
CA ALA A 31 6.55 8.18 0.64
C ALA A 31 6.21 7.01 1.57
N SER A 32 7.21 6.39 2.21
CA SER A 32 6.98 5.35 3.21
C SER A 32 6.31 5.92 4.46
N ALA A 33 6.71 7.09 4.93
CA ALA A 33 6.10 7.74 6.08
C ALA A 33 4.62 8.06 5.81
N VAL A 34 4.30 8.58 4.62
CA VAL A 34 2.91 8.84 4.17
C VAL A 34 2.12 7.54 4.04
N LEU A 35 2.72 6.48 3.52
CA LEU A 35 2.05 5.19 3.41
C LEU A 35 1.75 4.57 4.79
N TYR A 36 2.70 4.65 5.73
CA TYR A 36 2.47 4.16 7.08
C TYR A 36 1.38 4.96 7.80
N SER A 37 1.44 6.29 7.75
CA SER A 37 0.48 7.16 8.44
C SER A 37 -0.89 7.20 7.78
N GLY A 38 -0.97 6.96 6.47
CA GLY A 38 -2.18 7.16 5.69
C GLY A 38 -2.84 5.90 5.13
N VAL A 39 -2.13 4.76 5.03
CA VAL A 39 -2.72 3.48 4.56
C VAL A 39 -2.81 2.46 5.69
N PHE A 40 -1.76 2.32 6.49
CA PHE A 40 -1.71 1.29 7.54
C PHE A 40 -2.29 1.73 8.88
N THR A 41 -2.30 3.03 9.17
CA THR A 41 -2.97 3.58 10.36
C THR A 41 -4.28 4.30 10.06
N ALA A 42 -4.79 4.18 8.82
CA ALA A 42 -6.08 4.74 8.43
C ALA A 42 -7.23 4.18 9.27
N ALA A 43 -8.18 5.03 9.63
CA ALA A 43 -9.37 4.64 10.39
C ALA A 43 -10.39 3.87 9.53
N SER A 44 -10.36 4.09 8.21
CA SER A 44 -11.29 3.49 7.25
C SER A 44 -10.56 3.02 5.97
N ALA A 45 -11.25 2.17 5.19
CA ALA A 45 -10.74 1.75 3.88
C ALA A 45 -10.74 2.92 2.89
N ASP A 46 -11.72 3.82 2.94
CA ASP A 46 -11.81 5.01 2.11
C ASP A 46 -10.61 5.95 2.31
N ASP A 47 -10.23 6.23 3.56
CA ASP A 47 -9.06 7.06 3.87
C ASP A 47 -7.77 6.44 3.30
N ALA A 48 -7.63 5.11 3.45
CA ALA A 48 -6.51 4.37 2.90
C ALA A 48 -6.49 4.40 1.36
N HIS A 49 -7.66 4.37 0.72
CA HIS A 49 -7.82 4.40 -0.73
C HIS A 49 -7.42 5.76 -1.32
N VAL A 50 -7.82 6.86 -0.68
CA VAL A 50 -7.41 8.22 -1.06
C VAL A 50 -5.88 8.35 -1.01
N VAL A 51 -5.25 7.92 0.09
CA VAL A 51 -3.79 8.00 0.23
C VAL A 51 -3.09 7.11 -0.79
N ALA A 52 -3.59 5.89 -1.02
CA ALA A 52 -3.04 5.00 -2.04
C ALA A 52 -3.12 5.62 -3.45
N GLY A 53 -4.22 6.31 -3.76
CA GLY A 53 -4.38 7.04 -5.01
C GLY A 53 -3.45 8.22 -5.18
N VAL A 54 -3.27 9.05 -4.14
CA VAL A 54 -2.31 10.17 -4.15
C VAL A 54 -0.89 9.67 -4.40
N LEU A 55 -0.55 8.51 -3.85
CA LEU A 55 0.74 7.86 -4.08
C LEU A 55 0.82 7.11 -5.42
N GLY A 56 -0.24 7.08 -6.22
CA GLY A 56 -0.27 6.36 -7.50
C GLY A 56 -0.02 4.85 -7.35
N ILE A 57 -0.49 4.25 -6.25
CA ILE A 57 -0.29 2.84 -5.95
C ILE A 57 -1.38 2.04 -6.65
N ASP A 58 -0.98 1.19 -7.60
CA ASP A 58 -1.91 0.28 -8.29
C ASP A 58 -2.17 -1.01 -7.50
N TYR A 59 -1.19 -1.44 -6.70
CA TYR A 59 -1.23 -2.69 -5.94
C TYR A 59 -0.59 -2.56 -4.57
N LEU A 60 -1.25 -3.13 -3.56
CA LEU A 60 -0.73 -3.28 -2.21
C LEU A 60 -0.36 -4.74 -1.95
N PHE A 61 0.89 -4.96 -1.59
CA PHE A 61 1.41 -6.25 -1.14
C PHE A 61 1.41 -6.29 0.38
N ILE A 62 0.60 -7.18 0.96
CA ILE A 62 0.47 -7.32 2.42
C ILE A 62 1.06 -8.65 2.85
N GLY A 63 2.21 -8.60 3.52
CA GLY A 63 2.88 -9.76 4.07
C GLY A 63 2.42 -10.11 5.48
N ARG A 64 3.08 -11.12 6.07
CA ARG A 64 2.83 -11.55 7.45
C ARG A 64 3.14 -10.47 8.49
N VAL A 65 4.09 -9.58 8.23
CA VAL A 65 4.50 -8.53 9.16
C VAL A 65 3.41 -7.46 9.24
N GLU A 66 2.97 -6.95 8.09
CA GLU A 66 1.94 -5.90 7.99
C GLU A 66 0.61 -6.42 8.53
N ARG A 67 0.27 -7.67 8.21
CA ARG A 67 -0.95 -8.33 8.72
C ARG A 67 -0.97 -8.44 10.25
N ARG A 68 0.20 -8.62 10.88
CA ARG A 68 0.32 -8.68 12.34
C ARG A 68 0.36 -7.30 12.98
N ALA A 69 1.04 -6.35 12.35
CA ALA A 69 1.20 -4.99 12.86
C ALA A 69 -0.09 -4.15 12.70
N TYR A 70 -0.84 -4.36 11.61
CA TYR A 70 -2.00 -3.55 11.23
C TYR A 70 -3.23 -4.41 10.87
N PRO A 71 -3.71 -5.30 11.76
CA PRO A 71 -4.80 -6.21 11.45
C PRO A 71 -6.12 -5.47 11.13
N GLN A 72 -6.34 -4.29 11.72
CA GLN A 72 -7.53 -3.49 11.48
C GLN A 72 -7.56 -2.91 10.06
N ALA A 73 -6.46 -2.30 9.60
CA ALA A 73 -6.35 -1.75 8.25
C ALA A 73 -6.49 -2.85 7.19
N VAL A 74 -5.80 -3.98 7.38
CA VAL A 74 -5.91 -5.13 6.46
C VAL A 74 -7.33 -5.71 6.45
N GLY A 75 -7.98 -5.76 7.62
CA GLY A 75 -9.38 -6.18 7.74
C GLY A 75 -10.38 -5.21 7.11
N ALA A 76 -10.11 -3.90 7.16
CA ALA A 76 -10.91 -2.88 6.46
C ALA A 76 -10.80 -3.06 4.94
N MET A 77 -9.58 -3.14 4.40
CA MET A 77 -9.36 -3.39 2.96
C MET A 77 -10.04 -4.68 2.49
N SER A 78 -9.92 -5.75 3.29
CA SER A 78 -10.54 -7.05 2.94
C SER A 78 -12.06 -7.03 2.92
N ARG A 79 -12.70 -6.09 3.62
CA ARG A 79 -14.16 -5.93 3.69
C ARG A 79 -14.72 -4.97 2.64
N THR A 80 -13.85 -4.23 1.95
CA THR A 80 -14.24 -3.25 0.94
C THR A 80 -13.65 -3.62 -0.43
N PRO A 81 -14.16 -4.69 -1.07
CA PRO A 81 -13.63 -5.18 -2.35
C PRO A 81 -13.82 -4.18 -3.50
N ASP A 82 -14.72 -3.20 -3.36
CA ASP A 82 -14.95 -2.15 -4.36
C ASP A 82 -13.76 -1.20 -4.48
N LEU A 83 -13.08 -0.90 -3.35
CA LEU A 83 -11.90 -0.04 -3.30
C LEU A 83 -10.60 -0.84 -3.38
N PHE A 84 -10.59 -2.01 -2.75
CA PHE A 84 -9.43 -2.91 -2.71
C PHE A 84 -9.79 -4.31 -3.21
N PRO A 85 -9.97 -4.50 -4.53
CA PRO A 85 -10.16 -5.82 -5.09
C PRO A 85 -9.01 -6.75 -4.71
N MET A 86 -9.30 -7.84 -4.01
CA MET A 86 -8.30 -8.85 -3.68
C MET A 86 -8.00 -9.69 -4.92
N VAL A 87 -6.78 -9.60 -5.44
CA VAL A 87 -6.37 -10.30 -6.67
C VAL A 87 -5.59 -11.58 -6.38
N PHE A 88 -4.99 -11.68 -5.19
CA PHE A 88 -4.28 -12.87 -4.77
C PHE A 88 -4.28 -13.01 -3.25
N LYS A 89 -4.37 -14.24 -2.77
CA LYS A 89 -4.23 -14.56 -1.34
C LYS A 89 -3.68 -15.96 -1.15
N ASN A 90 -2.66 -16.07 -0.29
CA ASN A 90 -2.24 -17.33 0.30
C ASN A 90 -1.88 -17.10 1.78
N GLU A 91 -1.32 -18.11 2.44
CA GLU A 91 -0.92 -18.00 3.85
C GLU A 91 0.13 -16.92 4.10
N ALA A 92 1.04 -16.71 3.15
CA ALA A 92 2.16 -15.80 3.28
C ALA A 92 1.82 -14.35 2.92
N VAL A 93 0.96 -14.12 1.91
CA VAL A 93 0.71 -12.80 1.33
C VAL A 93 -0.74 -12.64 0.88
N THR A 94 -1.22 -11.40 0.99
CA THR A 94 -2.42 -10.91 0.30
C THR A 94 -2.03 -9.78 -0.64
N ILE A 95 -2.54 -9.79 -1.88
CA ILE A 95 -2.35 -8.69 -2.83
C ILE A 95 -3.71 -8.06 -3.11
N PHE A 96 -3.81 -6.76 -2.86
CA PHE A 96 -4.95 -5.95 -3.24
C PHE A 96 -4.58 -5.13 -4.46
N ARG A 97 -5.47 -5.07 -5.44
CA ARG A 97 -5.48 -3.98 -6.42
C ARG A 97 -6.11 -2.76 -5.77
N VAL A 98 -5.66 -1.56 -6.12
CA VAL A 98 -6.32 -0.32 -5.72
C VAL A 98 -7.24 0.08 -6.87
N ALA A 99 -8.53 0.26 -6.60
CA ALA A 99 -9.45 0.78 -7.59
C ALA A 99 -9.00 2.18 -8.04
N PRO A 100 -9.18 2.57 -9.31
CA PRO A 100 -8.83 3.91 -9.75
C PRO A 100 -9.51 4.94 -8.86
N VAL A 101 -8.74 5.89 -8.33
CA VAL A 101 -9.33 7.06 -7.68
C VAL A 101 -9.87 7.92 -8.80
N ASP A 102 -11.19 8.00 -8.91
CA ASP A 102 -11.82 8.94 -9.83
C ASP A 102 -11.34 10.34 -9.46
N ALA A 103 -10.61 10.99 -10.37
CA ALA A 103 -10.02 12.31 -10.16
C ALA A 103 -11.07 13.44 -10.02
N SER A 104 -12.35 13.10 -9.86
CA SER A 104 -13.48 14.00 -9.71
C SER A 104 -13.83 14.34 -8.25
N VAL A 105 -13.18 13.73 -7.27
CA VAL A 105 -13.36 14.10 -5.84
C VAL A 105 -12.29 15.14 -5.46
N PRO A 106 -12.63 16.43 -5.29
CA PRO A 106 -11.65 17.42 -4.90
C PRO A 106 -11.16 17.15 -3.47
N ALA A 107 -9.85 17.15 -3.30
CA ALA A 107 -9.18 17.19 -2.01
C ALA A 107 -9.59 18.47 -1.27
N ASN A 108 -10.66 18.43 -0.48
CA ASN A 108 -10.93 19.44 0.54
C ASN A 108 -11.92 18.95 1.61
N ARG A 109 -11.41 18.62 2.79
CA ARG A 109 -12.00 19.05 4.07
C ARG A 109 -11.01 18.89 5.21
#